data_AF-A0A1S3IEZ0-F1
#
_entry.id   AF-A0A1S3IEZ0-F1
#
_cell.length_a   1.000
_cell.length_b   1.000
_cell.length_c   1.000
_cell.angle_alpha   90.00
_cell.angle_beta   90.00
_cell.angle_gamma   90.00
#
_symmetry.space_group_name_H-M   'P 1'
#
loop_
_entity.id
_entity.type
_entity.pdbx_description
1 polymer ?
#
loop_
_entity_poly.entity_id
_entity_poly.type
_entity_poly.pdbx_seq_one_letter_code
_entity_poly.pdbx_strand_id
1 'polypeptide(L)'
;MSLFTCITCRVAFADTDVQRAHYKTDWHRYNLKRKVAELPPVTAESFQQKVLVQRAQVAEQGKDTSGYCSLCSKHFATENALQNHNQSKKHKEIEAKQARRAQAEVQKRNEKNKVKGLHVLDENEKMSHKQPANEALKERLSATGSRMTGGADIEVEEEVEEELVSDEEWDDDEEEMALEECLFCSKILSSLEKNIEHMSVKHGFFIPDAEYVVDLEGLVTYLGEKVAMGHVCLWCNEKGRSFHTKKSVQQHMVDKGHCMLTSDGDAMLEYADFYDYRSSYPDYQEGGDGDQQNDEEQSEGIQPELLLEEGYQLVLPSGSVIGHRSLMKYYKQNLPPVRSQNRSLVAKVTAHYKALAWTGMTGQASVQRARDIQYVQKLRQRHHLKLGMKANMQKHYRDQNPI
;
A
#
# COMPACT_ATOMS: atom_id res chain seq x y z
N MET A 1 -26.26 0.33 -50.20
CA MET A 1 -26.20 0.34 -48.72
C MET A 1 -24.80 0.77 -48.32
N SER A 2 -24.67 1.81 -47.50
CA SER A 2 -23.37 2.29 -47.01
C SER A 2 -22.83 1.35 -45.94
N LEU A 3 -21.63 0.79 -46.14
CA LEU A 3 -20.95 -0.05 -45.16
C LEU A 3 -20.14 0.83 -44.20
N PHE A 4 -20.30 0.61 -42.89
CA PHE A 4 -19.60 1.36 -41.85
C PHE A 4 -18.35 0.63 -41.42
N THR A 5 -17.16 1.22 -41.60
CA THR A 5 -15.89 0.52 -41.36
C THR A 5 -15.15 1.06 -40.14
N CYS A 6 -14.48 0.18 -39.40
CA CYS A 6 -13.57 0.54 -38.32
C CYS A 6 -12.11 0.32 -38.76
N ILE A 7 -11.34 1.39 -38.85
CA ILE A 7 -9.96 1.37 -39.38
C ILE A 7 -8.99 0.68 -38.40
N THR A 8 -9.22 0.81 -37.08
CA THR A 8 -8.35 0.21 -36.05
C THR A 8 -8.47 -1.31 -35.99
N CYS A 9 -9.67 -1.84 -36.27
CA CYS A 9 -9.95 -3.27 -36.21
C CYS A 9 -10.11 -3.93 -37.59
N ARG A 10 -10.08 -3.15 -38.67
CA ARG A 10 -10.22 -3.59 -40.08
C ARG A 10 -11.47 -4.43 -40.34
N VAL A 11 -12.60 -4.01 -39.76
CA VAL A 11 -13.91 -4.67 -39.93
C VAL A 11 -14.96 -3.70 -40.46
N ALA A 12 -15.91 -4.24 -41.23
CA ALA A 12 -17.05 -3.53 -41.79
C ALA A 12 -18.35 -4.00 -41.11
N PHE A 13 -19.26 -3.07 -40.89
CA PHE A 13 -20.56 -3.27 -40.27
C PHE A 13 -21.66 -2.83 -41.22
N ALA A 14 -22.81 -3.51 -41.16
CA ALA A 14 -23.99 -3.16 -41.94
C ALA A 14 -24.67 -1.90 -41.40
N ASP A 15 -24.70 -1.75 -40.07
CA ASP A 15 -25.45 -0.69 -39.38
C ASP A 15 -24.55 0.22 -38.52
N THR A 16 -24.97 1.47 -38.36
CA THR A 16 -24.28 2.47 -37.52
C THR A 16 -24.27 2.10 -36.05
N ASP A 17 -25.34 1.45 -35.57
CA ASP A 17 -25.50 1.13 -34.15
C ASP A 17 -24.55 -0.01 -33.74
N VAL A 18 -24.32 -0.96 -34.64
CA VAL A 18 -23.34 -2.03 -34.47
C VAL A 18 -21.91 -1.45 -34.45
N GLN A 19 -21.63 -0.44 -35.28
CA GLN A 19 -20.33 0.25 -35.27
C GLN A 19 -20.10 0.98 -33.93
N ARG A 20 -21.12 1.66 -33.39
CA ARG A 20 -21.04 2.34 -32.07
C ARG A 20 -20.86 1.35 -30.92
N ALA A 21 -21.57 0.22 -30.97
CA ALA A 21 -21.38 -0.86 -30.00
C ALA A 21 -19.96 -1.42 -30.05
N HIS A 22 -19.40 -1.62 -31.26
CA HIS A 22 -18.03 -2.08 -31.44
C HIS A 22 -16.99 -1.17 -30.76
N TYR A 23 -17.11 0.16 -30.85
CA TYR A 23 -16.18 1.10 -30.19
C TYR A 23 -16.13 0.95 -28.66
N LYS A 24 -17.19 0.41 -28.03
CA LYS A 24 -17.25 0.15 -26.59
C LYS A 24 -16.64 -1.19 -26.18
N THR A 25 -16.42 -2.12 -27.13
CA THR A 25 -15.91 -3.47 -26.84
C THR A 25 -14.44 -3.47 -26.44
N ASP A 26 -14.05 -4.43 -25.59
CA ASP A 26 -12.66 -4.62 -25.17
C ASP A 26 -11.74 -4.98 -26.34
N TRP A 27 -12.27 -5.64 -27.37
CA TRP A 27 -11.52 -5.94 -28.58
C TRP A 27 -11.09 -4.66 -29.31
N HIS A 28 -11.98 -3.66 -29.42
CA HIS A 28 -11.64 -2.37 -30.01
C HIS A 28 -10.59 -1.62 -29.18
N ARG A 29 -10.78 -1.58 -27.86
CA ARG A 29 -9.83 -0.95 -26.92
C ARG A 29 -8.46 -1.61 -26.97
N TYR A 30 -8.42 -2.94 -27.08
CA TYR A 30 -7.18 -3.71 -27.20
C TYR A 30 -6.44 -3.41 -28.51
N ASN A 31 -7.13 -3.41 -29.65
CA ASN A 31 -6.54 -3.05 -30.93
C ASN A 31 -6.13 -1.58 -31.02
N LEU A 32 -6.86 -0.68 -30.34
CA LEU A 32 -6.48 0.73 -30.22
C LEU A 32 -5.16 0.89 -29.45
N LYS A 33 -5.01 0.22 -28.29
CA LYS A 33 -3.75 0.19 -27.54
C LYS A 33 -2.59 -0.40 -28.35
N ARG A 34 -2.85 -1.46 -29.13
CA ARG A 34 -1.85 -2.03 -30.05
C ARG A 34 -1.46 -1.07 -31.16
N LYS A 35 -2.42 -0.31 -31.70
CA LYS A 35 -2.15 0.73 -32.71
C LYS A 35 -1.30 1.87 -32.14
N VAL A 36 -1.56 2.30 -30.91
CA VAL A 36 -0.72 3.30 -30.20
C VAL A 36 0.69 2.77 -29.97
N ALA A 37 0.84 1.46 -29.73
CA ALA A 37 2.13 0.78 -29.61
C ALA A 37 2.73 0.31 -30.96
N GLU A 38 2.18 0.77 -32.10
CA GLU A 38 2.62 0.43 -33.47
C GLU A 38 2.63 -1.08 -33.80
N LEU A 39 1.87 -1.88 -33.07
CA LEU A 39 1.73 -3.31 -33.29
C LEU A 39 0.55 -3.61 -34.23
N PRO A 40 0.65 -4.65 -35.08
CA PRO A 40 -0.44 -5.06 -35.96
C PRO A 40 -1.74 -5.36 -35.17
N PRO A 41 -2.90 -4.99 -35.73
CA PRO A 41 -4.20 -5.26 -35.12
C PRO A 41 -4.49 -6.77 -35.14
N VAL A 42 -5.18 -7.23 -34.11
CA VAL A 42 -5.49 -8.64 -33.85
C VAL A 42 -6.94 -8.91 -34.28
N THR A 43 -7.16 -10.03 -34.96
CA THR A 43 -8.50 -10.45 -35.40
C THR A 43 -9.39 -10.80 -34.21
N ALA A 44 -10.71 -10.78 -34.39
CA ALA A 44 -11.65 -11.09 -33.30
C ALA A 44 -11.43 -12.51 -32.74
N GLU A 45 -11.18 -13.50 -33.61
CA GLU A 45 -10.94 -14.89 -33.24
C GLU A 45 -9.68 -15.06 -32.39
N SER A 46 -8.59 -14.42 -32.78
CA SER A 46 -7.32 -14.50 -32.04
C SER A 46 -7.35 -13.71 -30.73
N PHE A 47 -8.18 -12.67 -30.63
CA PHE A 47 -8.45 -11.99 -29.36
C PHE A 47 -9.25 -12.89 -28.41
N GLN A 48 -10.30 -13.55 -28.88
CA GLN A 48 -11.08 -14.50 -28.08
C GLN A 48 -10.21 -15.67 -27.57
N GLN A 49 -9.36 -16.24 -28.42
CA GLN A 49 -8.41 -17.28 -28.01
C GLN A 49 -7.48 -16.80 -26.88
N LYS A 50 -6.96 -15.57 -26.97
CA LYS A 50 -6.10 -15.00 -25.92
C LYS A 50 -6.86 -14.76 -24.62
N VAL A 51 -8.11 -14.30 -24.69
CA VAL A 51 -8.97 -14.13 -23.50
C VAL A 51 -9.25 -15.47 -22.82
N LEU A 52 -9.49 -16.54 -23.59
CA LEU A 52 -9.67 -17.89 -23.06
C LEU A 52 -8.41 -18.42 -22.37
N VAL A 53 -7.24 -18.25 -22.98
CA VAL A 53 -5.95 -18.62 -22.38
C VAL A 53 -5.68 -17.83 -21.11
N GLN A 54 -5.96 -16.52 -21.11
CA GLN A 54 -5.78 -15.68 -19.93
C GLN A 54 -6.74 -16.06 -18.79
N ARG A 55 -8.02 -16.36 -19.10
CA ARG A 55 -8.98 -16.86 -18.10
C ARG A 55 -8.57 -18.21 -17.54
N ALA A 56 -8.05 -19.12 -18.37
CA ALA A 56 -7.52 -20.40 -17.91
C ALA A 56 -6.29 -20.23 -16.99
N GLN A 57 -5.37 -19.32 -17.34
CA GLN A 57 -4.20 -19.01 -16.49
C GLN A 57 -4.60 -18.37 -15.16
N VAL A 58 -5.57 -17.46 -15.16
CA VAL A 58 -6.10 -16.85 -13.92
C VAL A 58 -6.83 -17.90 -13.07
N ALA A 59 -7.53 -18.86 -13.69
CA ALA A 59 -8.15 -19.97 -12.96
C ALA A 59 -7.13 -20.95 -12.36
N GLU A 60 -5.96 -21.12 -12.98
CA GLU A 60 -4.86 -21.92 -12.41
C GLU A 60 -4.09 -21.16 -11.31
N GLN A 61 -3.94 -19.84 -11.43
CA GLN A 61 -3.31 -18.98 -10.41
C GLN A 61 -4.24 -18.62 -9.25
N GLY A 62 -5.57 -18.76 -9.41
CA GLY A 62 -6.57 -18.50 -8.38
C GLY A 62 -6.71 -19.59 -7.30
N LYS A 63 -5.84 -20.60 -7.29
CA LYS A 63 -5.77 -21.62 -6.22
C LYS A 63 -4.72 -21.25 -5.18
N ASP A 64 -4.75 -20.02 -4.68
CA ASP A 64 -4.09 -19.69 -3.43
C ASP A 64 -4.97 -20.21 -2.27
N THR A 65 -4.90 -21.52 -2.02
CA THR A 65 -5.46 -22.15 -0.84
C THR A 65 -4.68 -21.66 0.38
N SER A 66 -5.12 -20.53 0.92
CA SER A 66 -4.54 -19.96 2.13
C SER A 66 -4.71 -20.93 3.30
N GLY A 67 -3.60 -21.33 3.91
CA GLY A 67 -3.58 -22.34 4.95
C GLY A 67 -3.55 -21.73 6.34
N TYR A 68 -4.48 -22.10 7.22
CA TYR A 68 -4.52 -21.66 8.61
C TYR A 68 -4.09 -22.78 9.57
N CYS A 69 -3.19 -22.45 10.50
CA CYS A 69 -2.73 -23.38 11.52
C CYS A 69 -3.51 -23.20 12.84
N SER A 70 -4.33 -24.18 13.21
CA SER A 70 -5.21 -24.11 14.39
C SER A 70 -4.49 -24.12 15.75
N LEU A 71 -3.25 -24.62 15.82
CA LEU A 71 -2.50 -24.69 17.09
C LEU A 71 -1.66 -23.43 17.35
N CYS A 72 -1.26 -22.72 16.29
CA CYS A 72 -0.43 -21.53 16.35
C CYS A 72 -1.18 -20.25 15.98
N SER A 73 -2.42 -20.37 15.51
CA SER A 73 -3.27 -19.26 15.07
C SER A 73 -2.63 -18.39 14.00
N LYS A 74 -1.76 -18.97 13.16
CA LYS A 74 -1.03 -18.28 12.09
C LYS A 74 -1.61 -18.61 10.73
N HIS A 75 -1.82 -17.56 9.93
CA HIS A 75 -2.28 -17.65 8.55
C HIS A 75 -1.07 -17.63 7.61
N PHE A 76 -1.08 -18.52 6.62
CA PHE A 76 -0.01 -18.66 5.63
C PHE A 76 -0.58 -18.47 4.23
N ALA A 77 0.09 -17.59 3.47
CA ALA A 77 -0.31 -17.24 2.11
C ALA A 77 -0.19 -18.41 1.12
N THR A 78 0.62 -19.43 1.43
CA THR A 78 0.79 -20.62 0.58
C THR A 78 0.73 -21.89 1.41
N GLU A 79 0.18 -22.96 0.83
CA GLU A 79 0.09 -24.28 1.47
C GLU A 79 1.49 -24.84 1.83
N ASN A 80 2.49 -24.61 0.98
CA ASN A 80 3.89 -24.99 1.24
C ASN A 80 4.47 -24.29 2.48
N ALA A 81 4.10 -23.03 2.73
CA ALA A 81 4.52 -22.31 3.93
C ALA A 81 3.83 -22.86 5.19
N LEU A 82 2.56 -23.27 5.11
CA LEU A 82 1.86 -23.94 6.21
C LEU A 82 2.50 -25.31 6.52
N GLN A 83 2.83 -26.11 5.51
CA GLN A 83 3.48 -27.42 5.70
C GLN A 83 4.85 -27.28 6.39
N ASN A 84 5.65 -26.31 5.97
CA ASN A 84 6.94 -26.00 6.61
C ASN A 84 6.76 -25.49 8.05
N HIS A 85 5.72 -24.71 8.32
CA HIS A 85 5.37 -24.26 9.67
C HIS A 85 5.05 -25.43 10.60
N ASN A 86 4.22 -26.38 10.16
CA ASN A 86 3.85 -27.55 10.96
C ASN A 86 5.05 -28.44 11.29
N GLN A 87 6.09 -28.44 10.45
CA GLN A 87 7.31 -29.20 10.70
C GLN A 87 8.32 -28.48 11.62
N SER A 88 8.13 -27.20 11.88
CA SER A 88 9.01 -26.38 12.72
C SER A 88 9.08 -26.89 14.16
N LYS A 89 10.28 -26.83 14.77
CA LYS A 89 10.49 -27.22 16.18
C LYS A 89 9.52 -26.50 17.13
N LYS A 90 9.26 -25.22 16.87
CA LYS A 90 8.35 -24.39 17.69
C LYS A 90 6.91 -24.90 17.64
N HIS A 91 6.43 -25.35 16.47
CA HIS A 91 5.07 -25.87 16.33
C HIS A 91 4.93 -27.23 17.05
N LYS A 92 5.91 -28.13 16.86
CA LYS A 92 5.95 -29.44 17.53
C LYS A 92 6.03 -29.35 19.06
N GLU A 93 6.74 -28.35 19.59
CA GLU A 93 6.80 -28.11 21.04
C GLU A 93 5.45 -27.63 21.61
N ILE A 94 4.72 -26.79 20.88
CA ILE A 94 3.38 -26.33 21.28
C ILE A 94 2.39 -27.49 21.23
N GLU A 95 2.41 -28.29 20.16
CA GLU A 95 1.59 -29.48 20.01
C GLU A 95 1.85 -30.49 21.14
N ALA A 96 3.12 -30.78 21.45
CA ALA A 96 3.50 -31.65 22.55
C ALA A 96 3.04 -31.12 23.93
N LYS A 97 3.08 -29.79 24.13
CA LYS A 97 2.61 -29.15 25.37
C LYS A 97 1.09 -29.24 25.51
N GLN A 98 0.34 -29.06 24.43
CA GLN A 98 -1.12 -29.21 24.44
C GLN A 98 -1.52 -30.68 24.66
N ALA A 99 -0.83 -31.63 24.02
CA ALA A 99 -1.06 -33.07 24.24
C ALA A 99 -0.83 -33.48 25.70
N ARG A 100 0.24 -32.98 26.34
CA ARG A 100 0.50 -33.21 27.77
C ARG A 100 -0.58 -32.63 28.69
N ARG A 101 -1.11 -31.44 28.36
CA ARG A 101 -2.21 -30.82 29.11
C ARG A 101 -3.50 -31.63 29.00
N ALA A 102 -3.85 -32.07 27.78
CA ALA A 102 -5.01 -32.92 27.56
C ALA A 102 -4.89 -34.26 28.32
N GLN A 103 -3.70 -34.88 28.32
CA GLN A 103 -3.45 -36.11 29.08
C GLN A 103 -3.58 -35.89 30.59
N ALA A 104 -3.06 -34.78 31.13
CA ALA A 104 -3.18 -34.45 32.55
C ALA A 104 -4.64 -34.15 32.96
N GLU A 105 -5.43 -33.56 32.06
CA GLU A 105 -6.85 -33.30 32.31
C GLU A 105 -7.68 -34.58 32.32
N VAL A 106 -7.40 -35.51 31.40
CA VAL A 106 -7.99 -36.85 31.39
C VAL A 106 -7.63 -37.61 32.67
N GLN A 107 -6.37 -37.54 33.12
CA GLN A 107 -5.95 -38.16 34.38
C GLN A 107 -6.68 -37.58 35.59
N LYS A 108 -6.79 -36.25 35.70
CA LYS A 108 -7.58 -35.59 36.75
C LYS A 108 -9.07 -35.97 36.71
N ARG A 109 -9.64 -36.14 35.51
CA ARG A 109 -11.02 -36.57 35.33
C ARG A 109 -11.22 -38.04 35.75
N ASN A 110 -10.24 -38.90 35.47
CA ASN A 110 -10.21 -40.29 35.93
C ASN A 110 -10.02 -40.41 37.44
N GLU A 111 -9.18 -39.57 38.05
CA GLU A 111 -9.02 -39.50 39.51
C GLU A 111 -10.31 -39.01 40.19
N LYS A 112 -10.97 -37.99 39.64
CA LYS A 112 -12.28 -37.52 40.14
C LYS A 112 -13.37 -38.61 40.02
N ASN A 113 -13.34 -39.43 38.98
CA ASN A 113 -14.23 -40.60 38.87
C ASN A 113 -13.93 -41.67 39.92
N LYS A 114 -12.67 -41.80 40.35
CA LYS A 114 -12.24 -42.73 41.41
C LYS A 114 -12.68 -42.26 42.80
N VAL A 115 -12.70 -40.94 43.05
CA VAL A 115 -13.14 -40.33 44.31
C VAL A 115 -14.67 -40.33 44.49
N LYS A 116 -15.44 -40.34 43.40
CA LYS A 116 -16.92 -40.43 43.44
C LYS A 116 -17.47 -41.83 43.72
N GLY A 117 -16.63 -42.78 44.14
CA GLY A 117 -17.09 -44.04 44.74
C GLY A 117 -17.69 -45.05 43.78
N LEU A 118 -17.18 -45.19 42.56
CA LEU A 118 -17.43 -46.39 41.75
C LEU A 118 -16.45 -47.49 42.19
N HIS A 119 -16.81 -48.19 43.27
CA HIS A 119 -16.06 -49.35 43.77
C HIS A 119 -16.15 -50.49 42.75
N VAL A 120 -15.00 -51.07 42.42
CA VAL A 120 -14.89 -52.36 41.74
C VAL A 120 -15.53 -53.41 42.64
N LEU A 121 -16.68 -53.95 42.25
CA LEU A 121 -17.14 -55.24 42.77
C LEU A 121 -16.70 -56.30 41.78
N ASP A 122 -15.94 -57.26 42.32
CA ASP A 122 -15.32 -58.35 41.60
C ASP A 122 -16.27 -59.55 41.49
N GLU A 123 -16.10 -60.27 40.38
CA GLU A 123 -16.41 -61.69 40.10
C GLU A 123 -17.78 -62.28 40.47
N ASN A 124 -18.74 -62.22 39.52
CA ASN A 124 -19.17 -63.38 38.71
C ASN A 124 -20.52 -63.09 38.02
N GLU A 125 -20.50 -62.96 36.69
CA GLU A 125 -21.34 -63.71 35.74
C GLU A 125 -21.30 -63.07 34.34
N LYS A 126 -20.70 -63.81 33.39
CA LYS A 126 -20.92 -63.86 31.94
C LYS A 126 -21.32 -62.56 31.21
N MET A 127 -20.44 -62.08 30.31
CA MET A 127 -20.70 -61.95 28.86
C MET A 127 -19.67 -61.06 28.13
N SER A 128 -18.92 -61.70 27.23
CA SER A 128 -18.27 -61.22 25.98
C SER A 128 -17.75 -59.77 25.84
N HIS A 129 -16.41 -59.69 25.73
CA HIS A 129 -15.60 -58.83 24.85
C HIS A 129 -16.06 -57.37 24.59
N LYS A 130 -15.42 -56.41 25.26
CA LYS A 130 -15.12 -55.09 24.69
C LYS A 130 -13.70 -54.64 25.07
N GLN A 131 -12.85 -54.52 24.05
CA GLN A 131 -11.51 -53.92 24.13
C GLN A 131 -11.60 -52.38 24.17
N PRO A 132 -10.57 -51.69 24.72
CA PRO A 132 -10.67 -50.32 25.21
C PRO A 132 -10.71 -49.24 24.10
N ALA A 133 -11.48 -48.19 24.37
CA ALA A 133 -11.78 -47.03 23.52
C ALA A 133 -10.61 -46.06 23.25
N ASN A 134 -9.40 -46.56 23.05
CA ASN A 134 -8.23 -45.75 22.64
C ASN A 134 -7.87 -45.87 21.16
N GLU A 135 -8.57 -46.71 20.40
CA GLU A 135 -8.29 -46.95 18.97
C GLU A 135 -9.33 -46.28 18.03
N ALA A 136 -10.57 -46.11 18.50
CA ALA A 136 -11.67 -45.49 17.73
C ALA A 136 -11.55 -43.97 17.48
N LEU A 137 -10.62 -43.27 18.16
CA LEU A 137 -10.36 -41.85 17.90
C LEU A 137 -9.27 -41.62 16.84
N LYS A 138 -8.47 -42.66 16.51
CA LYS A 138 -7.39 -42.56 15.53
C LYS A 138 -7.86 -42.78 14.09
N GLU A 139 -8.96 -43.51 13.88
CA GLU A 139 -9.54 -43.75 12.55
C GLU A 139 -10.52 -42.65 12.07
N ARG A 140 -11.06 -41.82 12.98
CA ARG A 140 -12.00 -40.74 12.60
C ARG A 140 -11.31 -39.46 12.11
N LEU A 141 -9.98 -39.38 12.22
CA LEU A 141 -9.18 -38.23 11.79
C LEU A 141 -8.43 -38.47 10.47
N SER A 142 -8.52 -39.66 9.87
CA SER A 142 -7.84 -40.00 8.60
C SER A 142 -8.77 -40.13 7.39
N ALA A 143 -10.09 -39.98 7.56
CA ALA A 143 -11.08 -40.18 6.50
C ALA A 143 -12.02 -38.97 6.34
N THR A 144 -11.49 -37.82 5.93
CA THR A 144 -12.25 -36.79 5.17
C THR A 144 -11.26 -35.90 4.43
N GLY A 145 -10.63 -36.48 3.42
CA GLY A 145 -9.86 -35.77 2.41
C GLY A 145 -10.39 -36.13 1.02
N SER A 146 -10.93 -35.12 0.34
CA SER A 146 -11.07 -34.99 -1.12
C SER A 146 -12.36 -35.49 -1.82
N ARG A 147 -13.07 -34.50 -2.41
CA ARG A 147 -13.39 -34.37 -3.86
C ARG A 147 -14.88 -34.29 -4.22
N MET A 148 -15.23 -33.22 -4.95
CA MET A 148 -16.04 -33.11 -6.20
C MET A 148 -16.26 -31.59 -6.43
N THR A 149 -15.74 -30.88 -7.44
CA THR A 149 -15.84 -30.91 -8.91
C THR A 149 -17.25 -30.97 -9.49
N GLY A 150 -17.63 -29.88 -10.19
CA GLY A 150 -18.50 -29.91 -11.38
C GLY A 150 -19.90 -29.33 -11.16
N GLY A 151 -20.20 -28.23 -11.84
CA GLY A 151 -21.55 -27.70 -11.98
C GLY A 151 -22.35 -28.39 -13.08
N ALA A 152 -23.67 -28.19 -13.05
CA ALA A 152 -24.58 -28.23 -14.20
C ALA A 152 -25.90 -27.57 -13.81
N ASP A 153 -26.42 -26.79 -14.74
CA ASP A 153 -27.67 -26.01 -14.69
C ASP A 153 -28.91 -26.88 -14.47
N ILE A 154 -29.85 -26.42 -13.63
CA ILE A 154 -31.27 -26.77 -13.69
C ILE A 154 -32.08 -25.53 -13.30
N GLU A 155 -32.80 -24.98 -14.29
CA GLU A 155 -33.90 -24.04 -14.12
C GLU A 155 -35.10 -24.78 -13.50
N VAL A 156 -35.63 -24.26 -12.39
CA VAL A 156 -37.04 -24.41 -12.01
C VAL A 156 -37.47 -23.10 -11.32
N GLU A 157 -38.33 -22.37 -12.01
CA GLU A 157 -39.21 -21.35 -11.44
C GLU A 157 -40.15 -22.03 -10.45
N GLU A 158 -40.24 -21.54 -9.21
CA GLU A 158 -41.47 -21.67 -8.43
C GLU A 158 -41.56 -20.50 -7.44
N GLU A 159 -42.61 -19.72 -7.67
CA GLU A 159 -43.08 -18.60 -6.85
C GLU A 159 -43.33 -19.08 -5.41
N VAL A 160 -42.72 -18.42 -4.42
CA VAL A 160 -43.19 -18.48 -3.05
C VAL A 160 -43.32 -17.06 -2.52
N GLU A 161 -44.56 -16.78 -2.14
CA GLU A 161 -45.15 -15.53 -1.71
C GLU A 161 -44.30 -14.72 -0.73
N GLU A 162 -44.26 -13.41 -0.97
CA GLU A 162 -43.88 -12.39 -0.01
C GLU A 162 -44.88 -12.41 1.17
N GLU A 163 -44.59 -13.19 2.22
CA GLU A 163 -45.13 -12.93 3.55
C GLU A 163 -44.20 -11.96 4.30
N LEU A 164 -44.46 -10.67 4.06
CA LEU A 164 -44.20 -9.60 5.01
C LEU A 164 -44.96 -9.90 6.31
N VAL A 165 -44.31 -10.30 7.40
CA VAL A 165 -44.51 -9.76 8.77
C VAL A 165 -43.38 -10.24 9.70
N SER A 166 -42.58 -9.29 10.21
CA SER A 166 -42.15 -9.14 11.62
C SER A 166 -41.04 -8.08 11.59
N ASP A 167 -41.35 -6.78 11.65
CA ASP A 167 -41.38 -6.03 12.92
C ASP A 167 -40.78 -6.81 14.11
N GLU A 168 -39.50 -7.18 13.97
CA GLU A 168 -38.66 -7.43 15.14
C GLU A 168 -38.18 -6.07 15.63
N GLU A 169 -38.76 -5.69 16.76
CA GLU A 169 -38.36 -4.62 17.68
C GLU A 169 -36.89 -4.24 17.51
N TRP A 170 -36.67 -3.01 17.06
CA TRP A 170 -35.41 -2.33 17.27
C TRP A 170 -35.33 -2.11 18.78
N ASP A 171 -34.58 -2.96 19.48
CA ASP A 171 -34.15 -2.66 20.85
C ASP A 171 -33.33 -1.37 20.78
N ASP A 172 -34.02 -0.25 20.96
CA ASP A 172 -33.51 1.12 21.15
C ASP A 172 -32.73 1.22 22.47
N ASP A 173 -31.75 0.33 22.68
CA ASP A 173 -30.71 0.57 23.67
C ASP A 173 -29.65 1.49 23.02
N GLU A 174 -30.05 2.75 22.78
CA GLU A 174 -29.14 3.88 22.50
C GLU A 174 -28.24 4.09 23.73
N GLU A 175 -27.26 3.21 23.92
CA GLU A 175 -26.23 3.37 24.95
C GLU A 175 -25.25 4.47 24.49
N GLU A 176 -25.63 5.72 24.73
CA GLU A 176 -24.74 6.87 24.66
C GLU A 176 -23.50 6.61 25.53
N MET A 177 -22.32 6.77 24.94
CA MET A 177 -21.07 6.61 25.67
C MET A 177 -20.83 7.86 26.51
N ALA A 178 -20.71 7.69 27.82
CA ALA A 178 -20.39 8.81 28.70
C ALA A 178 -18.99 9.36 28.41
N LEU A 179 -18.80 10.67 28.57
CA LEU A 179 -17.50 11.35 28.45
C LEU A 179 -16.39 10.76 29.34
N GLU A 180 -16.78 10.12 30.44
CA GLU A 180 -15.87 9.49 31.40
C GLU A 180 -15.51 8.04 31.03
N GLU A 181 -16.15 7.45 30.02
CA GLU A 181 -15.85 6.11 29.53
C GLU A 181 -14.76 6.15 28.44
N CYS A 182 -13.80 5.24 28.54
CA CYS A 182 -12.71 5.15 27.57
C CYS A 182 -13.21 4.60 26.21
N LEU A 183 -12.94 5.34 25.13
CA LEU A 183 -13.36 4.96 23.78
C LEU A 183 -12.86 3.56 23.36
N PHE A 184 -11.69 3.13 23.85
CA PHE A 184 -11.01 1.91 23.40
C PHE A 184 -11.15 0.73 24.36
N CYS A 185 -11.73 0.93 25.55
CA CYS A 185 -11.80 -0.07 26.61
C CYS A 185 -12.99 0.15 27.53
N SER A 186 -13.47 -0.90 28.18
CA SER A 186 -14.59 -0.84 29.14
C SER A 186 -14.25 -0.23 30.51
N LYS A 187 -13.37 0.79 30.54
CA LYS A 187 -13.01 1.51 31.78
C LYS A 187 -13.75 2.83 31.83
N ILE A 188 -14.46 3.05 32.92
CA ILE A 188 -15.09 4.32 33.26
C ILE A 188 -14.22 4.99 34.33
N LEU A 189 -13.94 6.27 34.13
CA LEU A 189 -13.10 7.09 34.99
C LEU A 189 -13.96 8.16 35.68
N SER A 190 -13.35 9.03 36.49
CA SER A 190 -14.08 10.01 37.31
C SER A 190 -14.12 11.42 36.70
N SER A 191 -13.42 11.65 35.60
CA SER A 191 -13.33 12.94 34.91
C SER A 191 -12.82 12.75 33.49
N LEU A 192 -13.23 13.65 32.60
CA LEU A 192 -12.80 13.67 31.19
C LEU A 192 -11.28 13.78 31.05
N GLU A 193 -10.63 14.65 31.85
CA GLU A 193 -9.17 14.81 31.85
C GLU A 193 -8.44 13.49 32.11
N LYS A 194 -8.88 12.73 33.13
CA LYS A 194 -8.30 11.42 33.45
C LYS A 194 -8.59 10.40 32.37
N ASN A 195 -9.71 10.51 31.67
CA ASN A 195 -10.02 9.67 30.53
C ASN A 195 -9.04 9.90 29.38
N ILE A 196 -8.77 11.17 29.06
CA ILE A 196 -7.80 11.53 28.03
C ILE A 196 -6.38 11.09 28.44
N GLU A 197 -5.98 11.27 29.70
CA GLU A 197 -4.70 10.75 30.23
C GLU A 197 -4.63 9.21 30.12
N HIS A 198 -5.73 8.52 30.41
CA HIS A 198 -5.80 7.07 30.27
C HIS A 198 -5.67 6.61 28.81
N MET A 199 -6.39 7.28 27.91
CA MET A 199 -6.39 7.00 26.48
C MET A 199 -5.00 7.27 25.87
N SER A 200 -4.34 8.35 26.26
CA SER A 200 -2.98 8.67 25.80
C SER A 200 -1.93 7.68 26.32
N VAL A 201 -1.94 7.34 27.61
CA VAL A 201 -0.90 6.46 28.19
C VAL A 201 -1.10 4.99 27.83
N LYS A 202 -2.33 4.47 27.89
CA LYS A 202 -2.59 3.04 27.67
C LYS A 202 -2.83 2.71 26.21
N HIS A 203 -3.51 3.60 25.49
CA HIS A 203 -3.95 3.36 24.12
C HIS A 203 -3.16 4.15 23.08
N GLY A 204 -2.29 5.07 23.49
CA GLY A 204 -1.52 5.91 22.57
C GLY A 204 -2.39 6.90 21.79
N PHE A 205 -3.56 7.25 22.34
CA PHE A 205 -4.45 8.20 21.71
C PHE A 205 -3.88 9.61 21.77
N PHE A 206 -3.84 10.26 20.61
CA PHE A 206 -3.37 11.62 20.43
C PHE A 206 -4.37 12.40 19.61
N ILE A 207 -4.74 13.58 20.11
CA ILE A 207 -5.61 14.54 19.43
C ILE A 207 -4.69 15.44 18.59
N PRO A 208 -4.79 15.44 17.25
CA PRO A 208 -4.04 16.37 16.39
C PRO A 208 -4.31 17.81 16.80
N ASP A 209 -3.29 18.67 16.73
CA ASP A 209 -3.44 20.13 16.87
C ASP A 209 -4.27 20.57 18.10
N ALA A 210 -4.04 19.93 19.25
CA ALA A 210 -4.80 20.17 20.49
C ALA A 210 -4.83 21.64 20.95
N GLU A 211 -3.89 22.47 20.49
CA GLU A 211 -3.84 23.92 20.74
C GLU A 211 -5.00 24.69 20.09
N TYR A 212 -5.59 24.14 19.02
CA TYR A 212 -6.63 24.78 18.21
C TYR A 212 -8.02 24.16 18.44
N VAL A 213 -8.17 23.25 19.41
CA VAL A 213 -9.48 22.67 19.73
C VAL A 213 -10.28 23.66 20.58
N VAL A 214 -11.44 24.08 20.08
CA VAL A 214 -12.36 24.96 20.82
C VAL A 214 -13.29 24.15 21.72
N ASP A 215 -13.77 23.00 21.22
CA ASP A 215 -14.72 22.14 21.93
C ASP A 215 -14.19 20.70 22.04
N LEU A 216 -13.48 20.43 23.14
CA LEU A 216 -12.96 19.09 23.46
C LEU A 216 -14.07 18.12 23.86
N GLU A 217 -15.14 18.60 24.50
CA GLU A 217 -16.24 17.76 24.97
C GLU A 217 -17.07 17.29 23.78
N GLY A 218 -17.40 18.18 22.84
CA GLY A 218 -18.08 17.85 21.59
C GLY A 218 -17.27 16.87 20.74
N LEU A 219 -15.95 17.09 20.61
CA LEU A 219 -15.08 16.18 19.87
C LEU A 219 -15.08 14.76 20.46
N VAL A 220 -14.94 14.62 21.78
CA VAL A 220 -14.93 13.29 22.43
C VAL A 220 -16.30 12.62 22.34
N THR A 221 -17.39 13.39 22.46
CA THR A 221 -18.77 12.88 22.30
C THR A 221 -18.96 12.30 20.90
N TYR A 222 -18.59 13.06 19.86
CA TYR A 222 -18.69 12.60 18.47
C TYR A 222 -17.85 11.34 18.21
N LEU A 223 -16.63 11.27 18.74
CA LEU A 223 -15.81 10.07 18.65
C LEU A 223 -16.41 8.89 19.40
N GLY A 224 -17.09 9.15 20.52
CA GLY A 224 -17.90 8.20 21.27
C GLY A 224 -19.02 7.60 20.42
N GLU A 225 -19.83 8.43 19.80
CA GLU A 225 -20.92 8.02 18.89
C GLU A 225 -20.39 7.21 17.71
N LYS A 226 -19.27 7.62 17.10
CA LYS A 226 -18.64 6.93 15.97
C LYS A 226 -18.21 5.49 16.34
N VAL A 227 -17.76 5.28 17.58
CA VAL A 227 -17.34 3.95 18.07
C VAL A 227 -18.51 3.13 18.65
N ALA A 228 -19.42 3.77 19.39
CA ALA A 228 -20.54 3.11 20.06
C ALA A 228 -21.69 2.80 19.11
N MET A 229 -22.18 3.79 18.37
CA MET A 229 -23.35 3.67 17.49
C MET A 229 -22.93 3.28 16.08
N GLY A 230 -21.94 4.00 15.52
CA GLY A 230 -21.46 3.76 14.17
C GLY A 230 -20.69 2.45 14.01
N HIS A 231 -20.18 1.90 15.13
CA HIS A 231 -19.25 0.77 15.12
C HIS A 231 -18.10 0.93 14.12
N VAL A 232 -17.58 2.16 13.96
CA VAL A 232 -16.54 2.48 12.99
C VAL A 232 -15.20 2.66 13.69
N CYS A 233 -14.14 2.09 13.12
CA CYS A 233 -12.78 2.34 13.58
C CYS A 233 -12.30 3.73 13.10
N LEU A 234 -11.89 4.58 14.05
CA LEU A 234 -11.41 5.97 13.81
C LEU A 234 -10.26 6.11 12.80
N TRP A 235 -9.52 5.03 12.53
CA TRP A 235 -8.43 5.03 11.57
C TRP A 235 -8.78 4.37 10.23
N CYS A 236 -9.52 3.27 10.27
CA CYS A 236 -9.90 2.58 9.04
C CYS A 236 -11.01 3.31 8.28
N ASN A 237 -11.86 4.06 9.00
CA ASN A 237 -13.10 4.61 8.48
C ASN A 237 -13.82 3.56 7.61
N GLU A 238 -14.32 3.95 6.45
CA GLU A 238 -15.04 3.08 5.50
C GLU A 238 -14.15 2.09 4.74
N LYS A 239 -12.82 2.26 4.79
CA LYS A 239 -11.87 1.36 4.10
C LYS A 239 -11.69 0.03 4.86
N GLY A 240 -12.26 -0.06 6.06
CA GLY A 240 -12.15 -1.18 6.97
C GLY A 240 -13.23 -2.27 6.79
N ARG A 241 -13.17 -3.26 7.69
CA ARG A 241 -14.29 -4.19 7.89
C ARG A 241 -15.37 -3.45 8.69
N SER A 242 -16.63 -3.67 8.36
CA SER A 242 -17.73 -3.27 9.23
C SER A 242 -17.71 -4.11 10.51
N PHE A 243 -18.12 -3.50 11.62
CA PHE A 243 -18.27 -4.15 12.90
C PHE A 243 -19.71 -4.06 13.35
N HIS A 244 -20.16 -5.03 14.15
CA HIS A 244 -21.56 -5.12 14.59
C HIS A 244 -21.71 -4.86 16.09
N THR A 245 -20.61 -4.73 16.84
CA THR A 245 -20.65 -4.49 18.29
C THR A 245 -19.54 -3.55 18.71
N LYS A 246 -19.79 -2.66 19.67
CA LYS A 246 -18.79 -1.75 20.27
C LYS A 246 -17.52 -2.47 20.69
N LYS A 247 -17.67 -3.65 21.33
CA LYS A 247 -16.56 -4.47 21.80
C LYS A 247 -15.67 -4.99 20.66
N SER A 248 -16.26 -5.33 19.51
CA SER A 248 -15.50 -5.80 18.35
C SER A 248 -14.65 -4.69 17.72
N VAL A 249 -15.17 -3.45 17.67
CA VAL A 249 -14.45 -2.28 17.20
C VAL A 249 -13.31 -1.94 18.14
N GLN A 250 -13.58 -1.87 19.45
CA GLN A 250 -12.57 -1.60 20.47
C GLN A 250 -11.43 -2.62 20.41
N GLN A 251 -11.76 -3.91 20.29
CA GLN A 251 -10.76 -4.96 20.17
C GLN A 251 -9.94 -4.83 18.88
N HIS A 252 -10.58 -4.51 17.74
CA HIS A 252 -9.85 -4.23 16.51
C HIS A 252 -8.88 -3.06 16.65
N MET A 253 -9.33 -1.96 17.27
CA MET A 253 -8.53 -0.76 17.46
C MET A 253 -7.31 -1.05 18.34
N VAL A 254 -7.49 -1.79 19.43
CA VAL A 254 -6.39 -2.18 20.31
C VAL A 254 -5.44 -3.19 19.65
N ASP A 255 -5.97 -4.22 18.97
CA ASP A 255 -5.16 -5.28 18.37
C ASP A 255 -4.29 -4.77 17.20
N LYS A 256 -4.80 -3.77 16.45
CA LYS A 256 -4.06 -3.15 15.33
C LYS A 256 -3.32 -1.87 15.71
N GLY A 257 -3.56 -1.31 16.89
CA GLY A 257 -3.05 0.01 17.26
C GLY A 257 -3.70 1.16 16.48
N HIS A 258 -4.94 1.00 16.04
CA HIS A 258 -5.75 2.03 15.37
C HIS A 258 -6.47 2.92 16.39
N CYS A 259 -5.73 3.38 17.41
CA CYS A 259 -6.24 4.27 18.46
C CYS A 259 -5.80 5.72 18.21
N MET A 260 -5.64 6.11 16.94
CA MET A 260 -5.23 7.45 16.54
C MET A 260 -6.29 8.04 15.63
N LEU A 261 -6.47 9.36 15.68
CA LEU A 261 -7.37 10.07 14.80
C LEU A 261 -6.70 10.28 13.44
N THR A 262 -7.39 9.97 12.35
CA THR A 262 -6.90 10.30 11.00
C THR A 262 -7.13 11.78 10.71
N SER A 263 -6.06 12.52 10.44
CA SER A 263 -6.11 13.89 9.92
C SER A 263 -6.00 13.95 8.38
N ASP A 264 -5.97 12.79 7.71
CA ASP A 264 -5.76 12.73 6.27
C ASP A 264 -7.09 12.84 5.50
N GLY A 265 -7.17 13.84 4.61
CA GLY A 265 -8.27 13.99 3.65
C GLY A 265 -9.61 14.33 4.28
N ASP A 266 -10.66 13.65 3.84
CA ASP A 266 -12.06 13.90 4.23
C ASP A 266 -12.30 13.83 5.75
N ALA A 267 -11.49 13.05 6.47
CA ALA A 267 -11.61 12.95 7.92
C ALA A 267 -11.33 14.29 8.63
N MET A 268 -10.45 15.15 8.09
CA MET A 268 -10.21 16.47 8.69
C MET A 268 -11.40 17.42 8.47
N LEU A 269 -12.16 17.23 7.38
CA LEU A 269 -13.38 17.99 7.13
C LEU A 269 -14.48 17.61 8.13
N GLU A 270 -14.61 16.32 8.47
CA GLU A 270 -15.59 15.84 9.47
C GLU A 270 -15.39 16.46 10.85
N TYR A 271 -14.14 16.74 11.24
CA TYR A 271 -13.82 17.30 12.55
C TYR A 271 -13.69 18.83 12.55
N ALA A 272 -13.89 19.50 11.41
CA ALA A 272 -13.60 20.93 11.24
C ALA A 272 -14.37 21.82 12.23
N ASP A 273 -15.60 21.46 12.57
CA ASP A 273 -16.46 22.24 13.48
C ASP A 273 -15.90 22.34 14.90
N PHE A 274 -15.05 21.39 15.32
CA PHE A 274 -14.44 21.36 16.66
C PHE A 274 -13.11 22.13 16.76
N TYR A 275 -12.57 22.59 15.63
CA TYR A 275 -11.25 23.21 15.54
C TYR A 275 -11.33 24.66 15.01
N ASP A 276 -10.59 25.57 15.64
CA ASP A 276 -10.40 26.93 15.14
C ASP A 276 -8.94 27.18 14.78
N TYR A 277 -8.65 27.12 13.48
CA TYR A 277 -7.32 27.37 12.92
C TYR A 277 -7.06 28.85 12.58
N ARG A 278 -7.98 29.78 12.85
CA ARG A 278 -7.83 31.19 12.44
C ARG A 278 -6.53 31.82 12.96
N SER A 279 -6.13 31.48 14.18
CA SER A 279 -4.90 31.96 14.80
C SER A 279 -3.60 31.44 14.17
N SER A 280 -3.66 30.37 13.36
CA SER A 280 -2.50 29.79 12.67
C SER A 280 -2.11 30.55 11.38
N TYR A 281 -3.03 31.35 10.85
CA TYR A 281 -2.79 32.12 9.62
C TYR A 281 -1.94 33.36 9.95
N PRO A 282 -0.82 33.60 9.23
CA PRO A 282 0.07 34.74 9.46
C PRO A 282 -0.62 36.12 9.38
N ASP A 283 -1.78 36.20 8.72
CA ASP A 283 -2.55 37.43 8.52
C ASP A 283 -3.59 37.69 9.62
N TYR A 284 -3.71 36.82 10.63
CA TYR A 284 -4.67 36.98 11.72
C TYR A 284 -4.31 38.15 12.64
N GLN A 285 -5.20 39.15 12.71
CA GLN A 285 -5.10 40.30 13.63
C GLN A 285 -6.19 40.19 14.70
N GLU A 286 -5.79 40.00 15.96
CA GLU A 286 -6.71 40.00 17.09
C GLU A 286 -7.42 41.35 17.23
N GLY A 287 -8.74 41.36 17.06
CA GLY A 287 -9.58 42.56 17.26
C GLY A 287 -9.87 43.41 16.02
N GLY A 288 -9.62 42.89 14.81
CA GLY A 288 -10.17 43.48 13.59
C GLY A 288 -11.68 43.24 13.49
N ASP A 289 -12.46 44.30 13.40
CA ASP A 289 -13.92 44.31 13.19
C ASP A 289 -14.24 43.87 11.74
N GLY A 290 -13.86 42.64 11.40
CA GLY A 290 -14.07 42.02 10.11
C GLY A 290 -15.49 41.47 10.02
N ASP A 291 -16.35 42.20 9.32
CA ASP A 291 -17.71 41.80 8.97
C ASP A 291 -17.78 40.31 8.59
N GLN A 292 -18.57 39.57 9.36
CA GLN A 292 -18.74 38.11 9.31
C GLN A 292 -19.53 37.61 8.07
N GLN A 293 -19.51 38.36 6.96
CA GLN A 293 -20.40 38.13 5.82
C GLN A 293 -19.70 37.89 4.47
N ASN A 294 -18.38 37.69 4.42
CA ASN A 294 -17.74 37.42 3.12
C ASN A 294 -16.46 36.55 3.13
N ASP A 295 -16.34 35.59 4.05
CA ASP A 295 -15.12 34.75 4.17
C ASP A 295 -15.20 33.41 3.43
N GLU A 296 -16.21 33.17 2.58
CA GLU A 296 -16.25 31.96 1.74
C GLU A 296 -15.47 32.11 0.41
N GLU A 297 -15.14 33.34 -0.03
CA GLU A 297 -14.54 33.57 -1.37
C GLU A 297 -13.08 34.08 -1.37
N GLN A 298 -12.46 34.34 -0.22
CA GLN A 298 -11.09 34.90 -0.16
C GLN A 298 -10.16 34.20 0.83
N SER A 299 -10.22 32.87 0.93
CA SER A 299 -8.98 32.15 1.19
C SER A 299 -8.17 32.14 -0.11
N GLU A 300 -7.35 33.16 -0.32
CA GLU A 300 -6.22 33.04 -1.26
C GLU A 300 -5.24 32.03 -0.68
N GLY A 301 -5.64 30.75 -0.65
CA GLY A 301 -4.74 29.64 -0.44
C GLY A 301 -3.58 29.83 -1.39
N ILE A 302 -2.36 29.85 -0.85
CA ILE A 302 -1.12 30.05 -1.60
C ILE A 302 -1.24 29.27 -2.90
N GLN A 303 -1.44 29.98 -4.02
CA GLN A 303 -1.77 29.31 -5.27
C GLN A 303 -0.65 28.31 -5.56
N PRO A 304 -0.95 27.01 -5.72
CA PRO A 304 0.07 25.99 -6.02
C PRO A 304 0.91 26.37 -7.25
N GLU A 305 0.35 27.21 -8.12
CA GLU A 305 0.98 27.75 -9.33
C GLU A 305 2.13 28.75 -9.05
N LEU A 306 2.18 29.38 -7.87
CA LEU A 306 3.31 30.21 -7.40
C LEU A 306 4.50 29.37 -6.92
N LEU A 307 4.30 28.08 -6.63
CA LEU A 307 5.36 27.12 -6.30
C LEU A 307 5.98 26.54 -7.59
N LEU A 308 6.36 27.44 -8.50
CA LEU A 308 6.88 27.13 -9.84
C LEU A 308 7.71 25.86 -9.89
N GLU A 309 7.15 24.86 -10.57
CA GLU A 309 7.72 23.57 -10.94
C GLU A 309 8.85 23.72 -11.97
N GLU A 310 9.86 24.54 -11.71
CA GLU A 310 11.13 24.34 -12.38
C GLU A 310 11.70 23.03 -11.82
N GLY A 311 11.35 21.88 -12.43
CA GLY A 311 11.33 20.51 -11.88
C GLY A 311 12.53 19.94 -11.12
N TYR A 312 13.54 20.76 -10.80
CA TYR A 312 14.64 20.44 -9.91
C TYR A 312 14.86 21.45 -8.76
N GLN A 313 14.10 22.54 -8.67
CA GLN A 313 14.17 23.52 -7.58
C GLN A 313 12.79 24.05 -7.21
N LEU A 314 12.59 24.37 -5.93
CA LEU A 314 11.39 25.00 -5.39
C LEU A 314 11.79 26.30 -4.71
N VAL A 315 11.25 27.42 -5.15
CA VAL A 315 11.46 28.73 -4.49
C VAL A 315 10.30 28.97 -3.54
N LEU A 316 10.61 29.07 -2.25
CA LEU A 316 9.60 29.37 -1.23
C LEU A 316 9.23 30.86 -1.23
N PRO A 317 8.03 31.24 -0.76
CA PRO A 317 7.66 32.64 -0.53
C PRO A 317 8.61 33.40 0.39
N SER A 318 9.34 32.70 1.27
CA SER A 318 10.42 33.25 2.09
C SER A 318 11.70 33.62 1.31
N GLY A 319 11.77 33.32 0.02
CA GLY A 319 12.92 33.56 -0.86
C GLY A 319 14.01 32.47 -0.82
N SER A 320 13.86 31.43 0.02
CA SER A 320 14.79 30.31 0.05
C SER A 320 14.52 29.31 -1.08
N VAL A 321 15.60 28.81 -1.70
CA VAL A 321 15.54 27.83 -2.80
C VAL A 321 15.86 26.42 -2.27
N ILE A 322 14.92 25.50 -2.43
CA ILE A 322 15.04 24.08 -2.07
C ILE A 322 15.31 23.25 -3.32
N GLY A 323 16.38 22.44 -3.31
CA GLY A 323 16.72 21.56 -4.43
C GLY A 323 16.00 20.22 -4.40
N HIS A 324 15.77 19.62 -5.57
CA HIS A 324 15.12 18.31 -5.70
C HIS A 324 16.04 17.14 -5.35
N ARG A 325 15.50 16.09 -4.72
CA ARG A 325 16.25 14.90 -4.27
C ARG A 325 17.05 14.20 -5.38
N SER A 326 16.58 14.24 -6.63
CA SER A 326 17.29 13.63 -7.77
C SER A 326 18.68 14.23 -8.01
N LEU A 327 18.90 15.48 -7.59
CA LEU A 327 20.19 16.17 -7.74
C LEU A 327 21.08 16.06 -6.51
N MET A 328 20.73 15.26 -5.49
CA MET A 328 21.49 15.14 -4.24
C MET A 328 22.96 14.75 -4.46
N LYS A 329 23.25 13.95 -5.50
CA LYS A 329 24.64 13.62 -5.89
C LYS A 329 25.45 14.86 -6.27
N TYR A 330 24.84 15.80 -6.97
CA TYR A 330 25.48 17.05 -7.39
C TYR A 330 25.54 18.05 -6.23
N TYR A 331 24.53 18.11 -5.37
CA TYR A 331 24.57 18.98 -4.18
C TYR A 331 25.64 18.56 -3.15
N LYS A 332 25.98 17.26 -3.09
CA LYS A 332 27.09 16.75 -2.28
C LYS A 332 28.47 16.91 -2.96
N GLN A 333 28.53 17.39 -4.21
CA GLN A 333 29.77 17.51 -4.95
C GLN A 333 30.51 18.80 -4.57
N ASN A 334 31.72 18.65 -4.03
CA ASN A 334 32.64 19.78 -3.87
C ASN A 334 33.47 19.95 -5.15
N LEU A 335 33.11 20.94 -5.96
CA LEU A 335 33.90 21.30 -7.14
C LEU A 335 35.21 21.98 -6.70
N PRO A 336 36.34 21.68 -7.35
CA PRO A 336 37.57 22.40 -7.06
C PRO A 336 37.37 23.89 -7.36
N PRO A 337 37.90 24.80 -6.53
CA PRO A 337 37.80 26.22 -6.80
C PRO A 337 38.42 26.51 -8.17
N VAL A 338 37.83 27.45 -8.90
CA VAL A 338 38.36 27.90 -10.18
C VAL A 338 39.80 28.34 -9.96
N ARG A 339 40.76 27.58 -10.51
CA ARG A 339 42.17 27.91 -10.38
C ARG A 339 42.42 29.21 -11.13
N SER A 340 42.72 30.28 -10.39
CA SER A 340 43.28 31.50 -10.97
C SER A 340 44.49 31.13 -11.82
N GLN A 341 44.42 31.41 -13.13
CA GLN A 341 45.57 31.21 -14.00
C GLN A 341 46.62 32.28 -13.68
N ASN A 342 47.50 31.95 -12.72
CA ASN A 342 48.62 32.80 -12.35
C ASN A 342 49.73 32.70 -13.41
N ARG A 343 49.47 33.23 -14.61
CA ARG A 343 50.43 33.29 -15.73
C ARG A 343 51.78 33.92 -15.32
N SER A 344 51.77 34.83 -14.34
CA SER A 344 52.97 35.47 -13.79
C SER A 344 53.90 34.52 -13.03
N LEU A 345 53.37 33.46 -12.39
CA LEU A 345 54.19 32.46 -11.68
C LEU A 345 54.95 31.58 -12.66
N VAL A 346 54.35 31.25 -13.81
CA VAL A 346 55.01 30.46 -14.86
C VAL A 346 56.25 31.19 -15.39
N ALA A 347 56.16 32.52 -15.55
CA ALA A 347 57.31 33.35 -15.95
C ALA A 347 58.42 33.37 -14.88
N LYS A 348 58.06 33.48 -13.59
CA LYS A 348 59.05 33.44 -12.49
C LYS A 348 59.74 32.08 -12.37
N VAL A 349 58.98 31.00 -12.48
CA VAL A 349 59.50 29.62 -12.43
C VAL A 349 60.41 29.33 -13.63
N THR A 350 60.02 29.76 -14.84
CA THR A 350 60.88 29.61 -16.03
C THR A 350 62.16 30.44 -15.93
N ALA A 351 62.13 31.63 -15.31
CA ALA A 351 63.35 32.39 -15.02
C ALA A 351 64.27 31.68 -14.02
N HIS A 352 63.71 31.07 -12.97
CA HIS A 352 64.47 30.29 -12.00
C HIS A 352 65.11 29.03 -12.62
N TYR A 353 64.39 28.32 -13.48
CA TYR A 353 64.96 27.17 -14.22
C TYR A 353 66.09 27.60 -15.14
N LYS A 354 65.96 28.74 -15.84
CA LYS A 354 67.06 29.29 -16.64
C LYS A 354 68.30 29.64 -15.79
N ALA A 355 68.10 30.15 -14.57
CA ALA A 355 69.19 30.43 -13.64
C ALA A 355 69.91 29.16 -13.15
N LEU A 356 69.18 28.05 -13.02
CA LEU A 356 69.74 26.71 -12.74
C LEU A 356 70.32 26.01 -13.99
N ALA A 357 70.62 26.77 -15.06
CA ALA A 357 71.08 26.29 -16.35
C ALA A 357 70.12 25.32 -17.09
N TRP A 358 68.88 25.16 -16.61
CA TRP A 358 67.83 24.50 -17.37
C TRP A 358 67.30 25.48 -18.42
N THR A 359 67.82 25.38 -19.63
CA THR A 359 67.33 26.15 -20.79
C THR A 359 66.20 25.45 -21.55
N GLY A 360 65.89 24.19 -21.18
CA GLY A 360 64.90 23.37 -21.88
C GLY A 360 65.40 23.00 -23.27
N MET A 361 64.50 22.63 -24.17
CA MET A 361 64.86 22.51 -25.58
C MET A 361 64.86 23.89 -26.23
N THR A 362 66.03 24.37 -26.62
CA THR A 362 66.22 25.63 -27.33
C THR A 362 66.57 25.38 -28.80
N GLY A 363 66.33 26.37 -29.65
CA GLY A 363 66.73 26.34 -31.07
C GLY A 363 65.87 25.45 -31.98
N GLN A 364 66.49 24.84 -32.99
CA GLN A 364 65.79 24.11 -34.05
C GLN A 364 64.96 22.92 -33.53
N ALA A 365 65.39 22.27 -32.45
CA ALA A 365 64.70 21.14 -31.85
C ALA A 365 63.34 21.52 -31.23
N SER A 366 63.20 22.74 -30.70
CA SER A 366 61.92 23.22 -30.14
C SER A 366 60.92 23.54 -31.25
N VAL A 367 61.41 24.13 -32.35
CA VAL A 367 60.61 24.44 -33.54
C VAL A 367 60.14 23.15 -34.21
N GLN A 368 61.00 22.14 -34.33
CA GLN A 368 60.64 20.84 -34.88
C GLN A 368 59.60 20.14 -33.99
N ARG A 369 59.81 20.09 -32.67
CA ARG A 369 58.85 19.49 -31.74
C ARG A 369 57.50 20.21 -31.75
N ALA A 370 57.47 21.54 -31.88
CA ALA A 370 56.23 22.31 -32.02
C ALA A 370 55.47 21.95 -33.32
N ARG A 371 56.18 21.81 -34.45
CA ARG A 371 55.59 21.34 -35.70
C ARG A 371 55.07 19.90 -35.58
N ASP A 372 55.84 19.01 -34.96
CA ASP A 372 55.47 17.62 -34.76
C ASP A 372 54.23 17.51 -33.88
N ILE A 373 54.14 18.30 -32.80
CA ILE A 373 52.95 18.36 -31.94
C ILE A 373 51.73 18.83 -32.74
N GLN A 374 51.85 19.89 -33.53
CA GLN A 374 50.75 20.37 -34.37
C GLN A 374 50.33 19.34 -35.41
N TYR A 375 51.30 18.65 -36.02
CA TYR A 375 51.06 17.59 -36.99
C TYR A 375 50.33 16.40 -36.35
N VAL A 376 50.81 15.93 -35.20
CA VAL A 376 50.19 14.84 -34.42
C VAL A 376 48.79 15.22 -33.98
N GLN A 377 48.57 16.46 -33.53
CA GLN A 377 47.23 16.94 -33.18
C GLN A 377 46.28 16.92 -34.38
N LYS A 378 46.71 17.41 -35.55
CA LYS A 378 45.92 17.32 -36.79
C LYS A 378 45.63 15.88 -37.17
N LEU A 379 46.62 14.99 -37.07
CA LEU A 379 46.46 13.57 -37.37
C LEU A 379 45.41 12.93 -36.45
N ARG A 380 45.50 13.21 -35.15
CA ARG A 380 44.58 12.72 -34.13
C ARG A 380 43.15 13.24 -34.35
N GLN A 381 43.00 14.53 -34.63
CA GLN A 381 41.70 15.14 -34.96
C GLN A 381 41.09 14.50 -36.21
N ARG A 382 41.88 14.34 -37.29
CA ARG A 382 41.42 13.70 -38.52
C ARG A 382 41.03 12.24 -38.31
N HIS A 383 41.77 11.51 -37.49
CA HIS A 383 41.44 10.13 -37.12
C HIS A 383 40.15 10.07 -36.28
N HIS A 384 40.01 10.96 -35.30
CA HIS A 384 38.81 11.04 -34.46
C HIS A 384 37.56 11.39 -35.29
N LEU A 385 37.68 12.33 -36.23
CA LEU A 385 36.63 12.66 -37.18
C LEU A 385 36.25 11.45 -38.06
N LYS A 386 37.25 10.72 -38.59
CA LYS A 386 37.01 9.49 -39.36
C LYS A 386 36.28 8.43 -38.53
N LEU A 387 36.66 8.26 -37.26
CA LEU A 387 35.98 7.34 -36.34
C LEU A 387 34.54 7.79 -36.08
N GLY A 388 34.31 9.08 -35.82
CA GLY A 388 32.96 9.64 -35.64
C GLY A 388 32.08 9.48 -36.87
N MET A 389 32.61 9.75 -38.07
CA MET A 389 31.88 9.54 -39.33
C MET A 389 31.56 8.06 -39.59
N LYS A 390 32.44 7.13 -39.20
CA LYS A 390 32.15 5.69 -39.26
C LYS A 390 31.11 5.26 -38.22
N ALA A 391 31.08 5.92 -37.05
CA ALA A 391 30.12 5.66 -35.99
C ALA A 391 28.70 6.16 -36.33
N ASN A 392 28.53 7.03 -37.34
CA ASN A 392 27.21 7.43 -37.85
C ASN A 392 26.45 6.31 -38.57
N MET A 393 27.09 5.17 -38.89
CA MET A 393 26.38 3.98 -39.39
C MET A 393 25.65 3.27 -38.25
N GLN A 394 24.45 3.75 -37.95
CA GLN A 394 23.59 3.19 -36.91
C GLN A 394 22.83 1.96 -37.46
N LYS A 395 23.14 0.76 -36.95
CA LYS A 395 22.57 -0.53 -37.43
C LYS A 395 21.04 -0.64 -37.33
N HIS A 396 20.44 0.11 -36.41
CA HIS A 396 18.99 0.13 -36.17
C HIS A 396 18.47 1.58 -36.16
N TYR A 397 18.89 2.37 -37.15
CA TYR A 397 18.40 3.74 -37.31
C TYR A 397 16.89 3.74 -37.60
N ARG A 398 16.12 4.53 -36.85
CA ARG A 398 14.69 4.75 -37.04
C ARG A 398 14.47 6.21 -37.41
N ASP A 399 14.03 6.45 -38.64
CA ASP A 399 13.70 7.79 -39.11
C ASP A 399 12.47 8.33 -38.36
N GLN A 400 12.52 9.60 -37.95
CA GLN A 400 11.45 10.24 -37.17
C GLN A 400 10.35 10.82 -38.06
N ASN A 401 10.65 11.12 -39.33
CA ASN A 401 9.66 11.58 -40.31
C ASN A 401 9.55 10.55 -41.44
N PRO A 402 8.56 9.63 -41.38
CA PRO A 402 8.24 8.80 -42.52
C PRO A 402 7.61 9.69 -43.62
N ILE A 403 8.19 9.68 -44.82
CA ILE A 403 7.60 10.30 -46.03
C ILE A 403 6.29 9.61 -46.39
#